data_AF-A0A8K0AGS5-F1
#
_entry.id   AF-A0A8K0AGS5-F1
#
_cell.length_a   1.000
_cell.length_b   1.000
_cell.length_c   1.000
_cell.angle_alpha   90.00
_cell.angle_beta   90.00
_cell.angle_gamma   90.00
#
_symmetry.space_group_name_H-M   'P 1'
#
loop_
_entity.id
_entity.type
_entity.pdbx_description
1 polymer ?
#
loop_
_entity_poly.entity_id
_entity_poly.type
_entity_poly.pdbx_seq_one_letter_code
_entity_poly.pdbx_strand_id
1 'polypeptide(L)'
;MAKTCGKRKRLDRDDGKQVHSKVRKVADRLSEASGPTETRKKTKRDAVTKPVPLKVTLEEEKTPPSSFGSPSRLLVDGAVVLSPRDQRWFQIRGWWDLRLDAITPGLFISNRSSAEDIQLLEYHGITQIINMAVQETDYPGGGIRCLHFPVQDFVTEDITGYLDEVTKLIKDEEDRGGRTLVHCLAGISRSATVCLAYLLKYRHMSLAGAYMYLKHCRPCVLPNKGFHKQLEVLEKRERRRRHGEEDSTTGSHSMFFFKAHYILGGELYSLGDIENGILRANSKCWYWPFKPFSKGDPRLMCAVLDTDPRVHFALVCGARSCPAICCYTSEDIDKQLDMATEAFLQGHDGCRVDVVNKVVTLSRIFKWYKEDFGASKAQLIQWTYHHIGPGEKRQLLWNLLEEGTFEVTYMKYDWTSNGRI
;
A
#
# COMPACT_ATOMS: atom_id res chain seq x y z
N MET A 1 5.94 34.32 65.11
CA MET A 1 5.59 33.25 66.07
C MET A 1 6.01 31.91 65.51
N ALA A 2 6.41 30.99 66.39
CA ALA A 2 7.34 29.90 66.13
C ALA A 2 6.76 28.61 65.50
N LYS A 3 7.63 27.95 64.71
CA LYS A 3 7.93 26.50 64.57
C LYS A 3 6.84 25.47 64.92
N THR A 4 6.61 24.50 64.01
CA THR A 4 7.20 23.15 64.11
C THR A 4 7.10 22.31 62.83
N CYS A 5 8.12 21.46 62.69
CA CYS A 5 8.49 20.52 61.64
C CYS A 5 7.62 19.24 61.56
N GLY A 6 7.43 18.71 60.33
CA GLY A 6 7.78 17.32 60.00
C GLY A 6 6.70 16.24 60.10
N LYS A 7 6.32 15.68 58.94
CA LYS A 7 6.28 14.22 58.69
C LYS A 7 6.10 13.92 57.20
N ARG A 8 7.12 13.27 56.62
CA ARG A 8 7.05 12.51 55.36
C ARG A 8 6.02 11.39 55.51
N LYS A 9 5.13 11.23 54.52
CA LYS A 9 4.43 9.96 54.27
C LYS A 9 4.62 9.58 52.80
N ARG A 10 4.94 8.30 52.64
CA ARG A 10 5.22 7.57 51.39
C ARG A 10 4.08 7.73 50.39
N LEU A 11 4.46 7.90 49.12
CA LEU A 11 3.61 7.65 47.96
C LEU A 11 3.33 6.14 47.91
N ASP A 12 2.07 5.76 48.14
CA ASP A 12 1.58 4.43 47.83
C ASP A 12 1.29 4.33 46.34
N ARG A 13 1.90 3.31 45.73
CA ARG A 13 1.66 2.80 44.39
C ARG A 13 0.31 2.07 44.41
N ASP A 14 -0.75 2.59 43.79
CA ASP A 14 -1.89 1.70 43.45
C ASP A 14 -2.86 2.15 42.34
N ASP A 15 -2.49 3.08 41.44
CA ASP A 15 -3.34 3.41 40.28
C ASP A 15 -3.11 2.50 39.05
N GLY A 16 -2.30 1.45 39.18
CA GLY A 16 -1.97 0.49 38.11
C GLY A 16 -2.84 -0.78 38.04
N LYS A 17 -3.78 -0.99 38.97
CA LYS A 17 -4.48 -2.28 39.10
C LYS A 17 -5.93 -2.31 38.63
N GLN A 18 -6.54 -1.16 38.33
CA GLN A 18 -7.94 -1.14 37.89
C GLN A 18 -8.14 -1.32 36.37
N VAL A 19 -7.08 -1.20 35.57
CA VAL A 19 -7.12 -1.43 34.12
C VAL A 19 -6.88 -2.91 33.76
N HIS A 20 -6.18 -3.66 34.61
CA HIS A 20 -5.92 -5.10 34.40
C HIS A 20 -7.15 -6.02 34.62
N SER A 21 -8.26 -5.52 35.17
CA SER A 21 -9.47 -6.32 35.39
C SER A 21 -10.44 -6.35 34.19
N LYS A 22 -10.26 -5.47 33.19
CA LYS A 22 -11.14 -5.42 32.00
C LYS A 22 -10.54 -6.08 30.75
N VAL A 23 -9.23 -6.31 30.69
CA VAL A 23 -8.58 -7.03 29.59
C VAL A 23 -8.66 -8.55 29.75
N ARG A 24 -8.89 -9.06 30.98
CA ARG A 24 -9.02 -10.50 31.24
C ARG A 24 -10.37 -11.10 30.79
N LYS A 25 -11.41 -10.28 30.63
CA LYS A 25 -12.77 -10.74 30.23
C LYS A 25 -12.97 -10.96 28.73
N VAL A 26 -11.96 -10.70 27.90
CA VAL A 26 -12.01 -10.97 26.45
C VAL A 26 -11.21 -12.22 26.08
N ALA A 27 -10.18 -12.58 26.85
CA ALA A 27 -9.42 -13.82 26.67
C ALA A 27 -10.21 -15.08 27.08
N ASP A 28 -11.11 -14.99 28.06
CA ASP A 28 -11.93 -16.11 28.53
C ASP A 28 -13.16 -16.42 27.64
N ARG A 29 -13.35 -15.69 26.52
CA ARG A 29 -14.44 -15.98 25.55
C ARG A 29 -13.98 -16.71 24.29
N LEU A 30 -12.70 -17.01 24.17
CA LEU A 30 -12.13 -17.76 23.03
C LEU A 30 -11.61 -19.15 23.42
N SER A 31 -11.73 -19.55 24.69
CA SER A 31 -11.33 -20.88 25.19
C SER A 31 -12.50 -21.86 25.38
N GLU A 32 -13.75 -21.47 25.11
CA GLU A 32 -14.94 -22.34 25.24
C GLU A 32 -15.40 -23.02 23.94
N ALA A 33 -14.59 -23.01 22.87
CA ALA A 33 -14.95 -23.63 21.59
C ALA A 33 -14.22 -24.95 21.26
N SER A 34 -13.51 -25.55 22.22
CA SER A 34 -12.88 -26.87 22.07
C SER A 34 -13.39 -27.83 23.15
N GLY A 35 -14.32 -28.69 22.75
CA GLY A 35 -14.86 -29.77 23.60
C GLY A 35 -13.78 -30.78 24.05
N PRO A 36 -14.02 -31.51 25.16
CA PRO A 36 -12.98 -32.21 25.88
C PRO A 36 -12.61 -33.58 25.28
N THR A 37 -11.32 -33.89 25.31
CA THR A 37 -10.74 -35.21 25.13
C THR A 37 -10.93 -36.04 26.41
N GLU A 38 -11.80 -37.05 26.39
CA GLU A 38 -11.89 -38.06 27.45
C GLU A 38 -10.81 -39.15 27.30
N THR A 39 -10.23 -39.56 28.43
CA THR A 39 -9.31 -40.68 28.54
C THR A 39 -9.96 -41.91 29.19
N ARG A 40 -9.88 -43.03 28.45
CA ARG A 40 -9.57 -44.40 28.90
C ARG A 40 -10.61 -45.23 29.69
N LYS A 41 -11.12 -46.29 29.04
CA LYS A 41 -11.34 -47.60 29.68
C LYS A 41 -10.78 -48.74 28.82
N LYS A 42 -10.04 -49.65 29.49
CA LYS A 42 -9.51 -50.92 28.97
C LYS A 42 -10.58 -52.01 29.11
N THR A 43 -10.77 -52.82 28.08
CA THR A 43 -11.17 -54.25 28.20
C THR A 43 -10.64 -55.03 26.99
N LYS A 44 -10.30 -56.30 27.24
CA LYS A 44 -9.47 -57.22 26.44
C LYS A 44 -10.30 -58.12 25.49
N ARG A 45 -9.65 -58.55 24.40
CA ARG A 45 -9.80 -59.82 23.63
C ARG A 45 -11.10 -59.99 22.80
N ASP A 46 -11.16 -60.55 21.59
CA ASP A 46 -10.27 -61.36 20.74
C ASP A 46 -10.67 -61.16 19.25
N ALA A 47 -9.90 -61.80 18.36
CA ALA A 47 -10.18 -62.18 16.96
C ALA A 47 -9.66 -61.28 15.80
N VAL A 48 -8.41 -61.58 15.44
CA VAL A 48 -7.79 -61.69 14.10
C VAL A 48 -8.73 -61.58 12.88
N THR A 49 -8.54 -60.51 12.09
CA THR A 49 -8.61 -60.55 10.62
C THR A 49 -7.58 -59.58 10.05
N LYS A 50 -6.68 -60.09 9.19
CA LYS A 50 -5.57 -59.37 8.56
C LYS A 50 -6.11 -58.25 7.64
N PRO A 51 -5.53 -57.03 7.62
CA PRO A 51 -5.93 -56.00 6.67
C PRO A 51 -5.29 -56.27 5.29
N VAL A 52 -6.15 -56.31 4.28
CA VAL A 52 -5.79 -56.28 2.85
C VAL A 52 -5.25 -54.87 2.53
N PRO A 53 -4.09 -54.72 1.88
CA PRO A 53 -3.60 -53.40 1.50
C PRO A 53 -4.42 -52.86 0.33
N LEU A 54 -5.14 -51.77 0.57
CA LEU A 54 -5.68 -50.91 -0.49
C LEU A 54 -4.51 -50.26 -1.24
N LYS A 55 -4.26 -50.74 -2.45
CA LYS A 55 -3.40 -50.07 -3.43
C LYS A 55 -4.05 -48.74 -3.81
N VAL A 56 -3.56 -47.65 -3.23
CA VAL A 56 -3.73 -46.31 -3.80
C VAL A 56 -2.66 -46.18 -4.87
N THR A 57 -3.03 -46.45 -6.13
CA THR A 57 -2.23 -46.03 -7.28
C THR A 57 -2.33 -44.51 -7.37
N LEU A 58 -1.23 -43.84 -7.03
CA LEU A 58 -0.97 -42.48 -7.47
C LEU A 58 -0.92 -42.53 -9.01
N GLU A 59 -1.95 -42.06 -9.69
CA GLU A 59 -1.78 -41.66 -11.08
C GLU A 59 -0.83 -40.46 -11.07
N GLU A 60 0.37 -40.68 -11.57
CA GLU A 60 1.30 -39.61 -11.91
C GLU A 60 0.57 -38.61 -12.83
N GLU A 61 0.30 -37.41 -12.32
CA GLU A 61 0.05 -36.26 -13.18
C GLU A 61 1.28 -36.12 -14.08
N LYS A 62 1.13 -36.58 -15.32
CA LYS A 62 2.13 -36.38 -16.36
C LYS A 62 2.32 -34.88 -16.55
N THR A 63 3.42 -34.36 -15.99
CA THR A 63 3.97 -33.07 -16.39
C THR A 63 4.03 -33.04 -17.93
N PRO A 64 3.43 -32.04 -18.61
CA PRO A 64 3.53 -31.94 -20.05
C PRO A 64 5.01 -31.73 -20.43
N PRO A 65 5.46 -32.27 -21.57
CA PRO A 65 6.87 -32.24 -21.95
C PRO A 65 7.38 -30.79 -22.06
N SER A 66 8.58 -30.57 -21.52
CA SER A 66 9.27 -29.28 -21.40
C SER A 66 9.79 -28.71 -22.73
N SER A 67 9.11 -28.95 -23.85
CA SER A 67 9.54 -28.54 -25.20
C SER A 67 8.52 -27.68 -25.95
N PHE A 68 7.59 -27.04 -25.26
CA PHE A 68 6.74 -26.02 -25.87
C PHE A 68 7.50 -24.68 -25.92
N GLY A 69 8.17 -24.44 -27.06
CA GLY A 69 8.72 -23.12 -27.37
C GLY A 69 7.64 -22.02 -27.32
N SER A 70 8.10 -20.78 -27.14
CA SER A 70 7.27 -19.57 -27.07
C SER A 70 6.25 -19.47 -28.22
N PRO A 71 5.04 -18.91 -27.99
CA PRO A 71 4.03 -18.75 -29.04
C PRO A 71 4.56 -17.98 -30.25
N SER A 72 4.43 -18.55 -31.44
CA SER A 72 4.70 -17.88 -32.72
C SER A 72 3.39 -17.35 -33.30
N ARG A 73 3.25 -16.02 -33.31
CA ARG A 73 2.07 -15.32 -33.86
C ARG A 73 2.03 -15.42 -35.38
N LEU A 74 0.92 -15.89 -35.94
CA LEU A 74 0.61 -15.68 -37.36
C LEU A 74 -0.16 -14.37 -37.49
N LEU A 75 0.30 -13.50 -38.39
CA LEU A 75 -0.45 -12.32 -38.83
C LEU A 75 -1.18 -12.71 -40.13
N VAL A 76 -2.50 -12.72 -40.09
CA VAL A 76 -3.34 -12.80 -41.29
C VAL A 76 -4.24 -11.57 -41.25
N ASP A 77 -4.17 -10.73 -42.30
CA ASP A 77 -4.93 -9.48 -42.43
C ASP A 77 -4.84 -8.56 -41.20
N GLY A 78 -3.60 -8.42 -40.69
CA GLY A 78 -3.28 -7.59 -39.55
C GLY A 78 -3.68 -8.19 -38.21
N ALA A 79 -4.86 -8.78 -38.06
CA ALA A 79 -5.32 -9.30 -36.77
C ALA A 79 -4.35 -10.36 -36.18
N VAL A 80 -4.11 -10.31 -34.86
CA VAL A 80 -3.53 -11.45 -34.14
C VAL A 80 -4.54 -12.58 -34.18
N VAL A 81 -4.52 -13.37 -35.25
CA VAL A 81 -5.22 -14.64 -35.32
C VAL A 81 -4.37 -15.63 -34.55
N LEU A 82 -4.75 -15.87 -33.30
CA LEU A 82 -4.15 -16.92 -32.51
C LEU A 82 -4.33 -18.24 -33.24
N SER A 83 -3.23 -18.94 -33.50
CA SER A 83 -3.31 -20.27 -34.10
C SER A 83 -4.19 -21.17 -33.22
N PRO A 84 -4.85 -22.21 -33.74
CA PRO A 84 -5.60 -23.16 -32.92
C PRO A 84 -4.76 -23.74 -31.75
N ARG A 85 -3.44 -23.83 -31.94
CA ARG A 85 -2.47 -24.19 -30.91
C ARG A 85 -2.38 -23.14 -29.80
N ASP A 86 -2.29 -21.86 -30.15
CA ASP A 86 -2.23 -20.76 -29.18
C ASP A 86 -3.57 -20.60 -28.44
N GLN A 87 -4.69 -20.70 -29.15
CA GLN A 87 -6.02 -20.68 -28.54
C GLN A 87 -6.16 -21.77 -27.48
N ARG A 88 -5.75 -23.00 -27.82
CA ARG A 88 -5.70 -24.14 -26.88
C ARG A 88 -4.71 -23.90 -25.73
N TRP A 89 -3.56 -23.28 -26.01
CA TRP A 89 -2.56 -22.92 -24.99
C TRP A 89 -3.11 -21.90 -23.98
N PHE A 90 -3.90 -20.93 -24.44
CA PHE A 90 -4.60 -19.96 -23.60
C PHE A 90 -5.80 -20.56 -22.86
N GLN A 91 -6.53 -21.50 -23.48
CA GLN A 91 -7.65 -22.22 -22.88
C GLN A 91 -7.20 -23.14 -21.75
N ILE A 92 -6.06 -23.82 -21.90
CA ILE A 92 -5.45 -24.63 -20.83
C ILE A 92 -5.10 -23.77 -19.59
N ARG A 93 -4.83 -22.47 -19.77
CA ARG A 93 -4.51 -21.54 -18.68
C ARG A 93 -5.72 -20.76 -18.14
N GLY A 94 -6.94 -21.04 -18.59
CA GLY A 94 -8.15 -20.33 -18.16
C GLY A 94 -8.20 -18.86 -18.60
N TRP A 95 -7.43 -18.46 -19.62
CA TRP A 95 -7.36 -17.03 -20.03
C TRP A 95 -8.59 -16.58 -20.84
N TRP A 96 -9.46 -17.52 -21.20
CA TRP A 96 -10.76 -17.28 -21.83
C TRP A 96 -11.94 -17.36 -20.84
N ASP A 97 -11.66 -17.56 -19.55
CA ASP A 97 -12.70 -17.63 -18.53
C ASP A 97 -13.52 -16.33 -18.51
N LEU A 98 -14.82 -16.47 -18.30
CA LEU A 98 -15.75 -15.35 -18.13
C LEU A 98 -15.49 -14.71 -16.77
N ARG A 99 -14.81 -13.56 -16.77
CA ARG A 99 -14.51 -12.83 -15.54
C ARG A 99 -14.18 -11.36 -15.79
N LEU A 100 -14.47 -10.54 -14.78
CA LEU A 100 -14.06 -9.13 -14.69
C LEU A 100 -12.96 -9.04 -13.63
N ASP A 101 -11.76 -8.62 -14.03
CA ASP A 101 -10.67 -8.41 -13.08
C ASP A 101 -10.71 -6.96 -12.58
N ALA A 102 -10.85 -6.77 -11.26
CA ALA A 102 -10.84 -5.44 -10.65
C ALA A 102 -9.42 -4.85 -10.65
N ILE A 103 -9.32 -3.57 -11.03
CA ILE A 103 -8.08 -2.77 -11.01
C ILE A 103 -8.18 -1.69 -9.93
N THR A 104 -9.35 -1.09 -9.78
CA THR A 104 -9.72 -0.23 -8.64
C THR A 104 -11.15 -0.56 -8.25
N PRO A 105 -11.68 -0.02 -7.14
CA PRO A 105 -13.11 -0.19 -6.83
C PRO A 105 -14.06 0.28 -7.95
N GLY A 106 -13.61 1.23 -8.79
CA GLY A 106 -14.37 1.78 -9.93
C GLY A 106 -13.90 1.34 -11.32
N LEU A 107 -12.87 0.51 -11.47
CA LEU A 107 -12.31 0.15 -12.78
C LEU A 107 -12.06 -1.36 -12.89
N PHE A 108 -12.57 -1.96 -13.97
CA PHE A 108 -12.46 -3.38 -14.30
C PHE A 108 -11.89 -3.59 -15.71
N ILE A 109 -11.22 -4.73 -15.93
CA ILE A 109 -10.71 -5.16 -17.24
C ILE A 109 -11.20 -6.57 -17.60
N SER A 110 -11.54 -6.80 -18.87
CA SER A 110 -11.90 -8.14 -19.37
C SER A 110 -11.70 -8.33 -20.89
N ASN A 111 -12.16 -9.49 -21.38
CA ASN A 111 -12.29 -9.85 -22.79
C ASN A 111 -13.72 -9.57 -23.31
N ARG A 112 -13.94 -9.73 -24.62
CA ARG A 112 -15.24 -9.49 -25.26
C ARG A 112 -16.34 -10.36 -24.67
N SER A 113 -16.12 -11.67 -24.56
CA SER A 113 -17.13 -12.62 -24.08
C SER A 113 -17.61 -12.30 -22.66
N SER A 114 -16.72 -11.82 -21.78
CA SER A 114 -17.08 -11.38 -20.43
C SER A 114 -17.87 -10.07 -20.44
N ALA A 115 -17.60 -9.19 -21.40
CA ALA A 115 -18.34 -7.94 -21.56
C ALA A 115 -19.74 -8.14 -22.17
N GLU A 116 -19.98 -9.27 -22.84
CA GLU A 116 -21.29 -9.67 -23.37
C GLU A 116 -22.17 -10.40 -22.33
N ASP A 117 -21.64 -10.72 -21.15
CA ASP A 117 -22.35 -11.44 -20.10
C ASP A 117 -23.07 -10.49 -19.12
N ILE A 118 -24.39 -10.37 -19.27
CA ILE A 118 -25.20 -9.47 -18.42
C ILE A 118 -25.15 -9.83 -16.94
N GLN A 119 -25.11 -11.11 -16.60
CA GLN A 119 -25.11 -11.55 -15.20
C GLN A 119 -23.81 -11.11 -14.52
N LEU A 120 -22.70 -11.22 -15.25
CA LEU A 120 -21.39 -10.77 -14.78
C LEU A 120 -21.34 -9.24 -14.63
N LEU A 121 -21.90 -8.49 -15.58
CA LEU A 121 -21.99 -7.03 -15.52
C LEU A 121 -22.84 -6.56 -14.32
N GLU A 122 -24.01 -7.16 -14.13
CA GLU A 122 -24.92 -6.86 -13.01
C GLU A 122 -24.30 -7.21 -11.66
N TYR A 123 -23.68 -8.40 -11.55
CA TYR A 123 -23.00 -8.84 -10.32
C TYR A 123 -21.90 -7.87 -9.88
N HIS A 124 -21.13 -7.33 -10.83
CA HIS A 124 -20.10 -6.34 -10.55
C HIS A 124 -20.63 -4.90 -10.48
N GLY A 125 -21.91 -4.67 -10.75
CA GLY A 125 -22.53 -3.34 -10.73
C GLY A 125 -21.91 -2.39 -11.76
N ILE A 126 -21.60 -2.88 -12.96
CA ILE A 126 -20.99 -2.07 -14.02
C ILE A 126 -22.00 -1.03 -14.52
N THR A 127 -21.61 0.25 -14.49
CA THR A 127 -22.43 1.38 -14.96
C THR A 127 -21.99 1.91 -16.31
N GLN A 128 -20.74 1.63 -16.70
CA GLN A 128 -20.14 2.09 -17.96
C GLN A 128 -19.27 1.00 -18.59
N ILE A 129 -19.36 0.85 -19.91
CA ILE A 129 -18.48 -0.02 -20.70
C ILE A 129 -17.69 0.81 -21.72
N ILE A 130 -16.40 0.54 -21.84
CA ILE A 130 -15.50 1.11 -22.83
C ILE A 130 -14.92 -0.02 -23.68
N ASN A 131 -15.33 -0.05 -24.94
CA ASN A 131 -14.86 -0.99 -25.94
C ASN A 131 -13.67 -0.43 -26.70
N MET A 132 -12.51 -1.08 -26.59
CA MET A 132 -11.30 -0.72 -27.33
C MET A 132 -11.07 -1.60 -28.57
N ALA A 133 -11.97 -2.53 -28.89
CA ALA A 133 -11.85 -3.39 -30.07
C ALA A 133 -12.38 -2.68 -31.33
N VAL A 134 -11.93 -3.10 -32.51
CA VAL A 134 -12.47 -2.60 -33.78
C VAL A 134 -13.92 -3.02 -33.96
N GLN A 135 -14.26 -4.25 -33.54
CA GLN A 135 -15.60 -4.78 -33.62
C GLN A 135 -16.51 -4.09 -32.61
N GLU A 136 -17.64 -3.59 -33.10
CA GLU A 136 -18.78 -3.26 -32.26
C GLU A 136 -19.28 -4.51 -31.54
N THR A 137 -19.90 -4.29 -30.40
CA THR A 137 -20.47 -5.34 -29.57
C THR A 137 -21.81 -4.83 -29.08
N ASP A 138 -22.85 -5.63 -29.30
CA ASP A 138 -24.16 -5.33 -28.77
C ASP A 138 -24.20 -5.80 -27.32
N TYR A 139 -24.16 -4.85 -26.39
CA TYR A 139 -24.16 -5.17 -24.97
C TYR A 139 -25.58 -5.45 -24.51
N PRO A 140 -25.78 -6.49 -23.71
CA PRO A 140 -27.11 -6.81 -23.20
C PRO A 140 -27.63 -5.62 -22.37
N GLY A 141 -28.84 -5.15 -22.70
CA GLY A 141 -29.39 -3.88 -22.22
C GLY A 141 -29.53 -3.80 -20.70
N GLY A 142 -29.53 -2.58 -20.15
CA GLY A 142 -29.60 -2.39 -18.69
C GLY A 142 -29.27 -0.98 -18.18
N GLY A 143 -29.40 0.06 -19.01
CA GLY A 143 -29.01 1.42 -18.62
C GLY A 143 -27.50 1.65 -18.50
N ILE A 144 -26.68 0.66 -18.84
CA ILE A 144 -25.22 0.76 -18.88
C ILE A 144 -24.80 1.70 -20.02
N ARG A 145 -23.94 2.67 -19.72
CA ARG A 145 -23.41 3.59 -20.73
C ARG A 145 -22.28 2.93 -21.50
N CYS A 146 -22.49 2.61 -22.77
CA CYS A 146 -21.50 1.97 -23.63
C CYS A 146 -20.81 2.99 -24.55
N LEU A 147 -19.47 2.97 -24.58
CA LEU A 147 -18.64 3.84 -25.42
C LEU A 147 -17.68 2.98 -26.24
N HIS A 148 -17.42 3.38 -27.48
CA HIS A 148 -16.59 2.62 -28.42
C HIS A 148 -15.48 3.48 -28.99
N PHE A 149 -14.24 2.99 -28.84
CA PHE A 149 -13.02 3.60 -29.35
C PHE A 149 -12.29 2.53 -30.17
N PRO A 150 -12.57 2.44 -31.48
CA PRO A 150 -12.04 1.38 -32.31
C PRO A 150 -10.53 1.54 -32.48
N VAL A 151 -9.77 0.57 -31.96
CA VAL A 151 -8.30 0.56 -32.03
C VAL A 151 -7.82 -0.80 -32.54
N GLN A 152 -6.95 -0.79 -33.56
CA GLN A 152 -6.29 -1.99 -34.05
C GLN A 152 -5.19 -2.46 -33.08
N ASP A 153 -4.98 -3.77 -32.89
CA ASP A 153 -3.93 -4.25 -31.97
C ASP A 153 -2.57 -4.42 -32.65
N PHE A 154 -2.13 -3.38 -33.36
CA PHE A 154 -0.88 -3.39 -34.11
C PHE A 154 0.17 -2.52 -33.44
N VAL A 155 1.43 -2.87 -33.65
CA VAL A 155 2.56 -2.09 -33.11
C VAL A 155 2.68 -0.70 -33.74
N THR A 156 2.04 -0.47 -34.89
CA THR A 156 1.98 0.80 -35.60
C THR A 156 0.74 1.63 -35.28
N GLU A 157 -0.26 1.04 -34.62
CA GLU A 157 -1.50 1.75 -34.30
C GLU A 157 -1.23 2.82 -33.24
N ASP A 158 -1.81 4.01 -33.42
CA ASP A 158 -1.76 5.07 -32.44
C ASP A 158 -2.97 5.02 -31.49
N ILE A 159 -2.75 4.54 -30.26
CA ILE A 159 -3.80 4.56 -29.22
C ILE A 159 -3.82 5.91 -28.48
N THR A 160 -2.77 6.73 -28.59
CA THR A 160 -2.58 7.92 -27.75
C THR A 160 -3.65 8.97 -27.94
N GLY A 161 -4.22 9.06 -29.15
CA GLY A 161 -5.34 9.94 -29.45
C GLY A 161 -6.56 9.74 -28.56
N TYR A 162 -6.76 8.53 -28.03
CA TYR A 162 -7.90 8.20 -27.16
C TYR A 162 -7.56 8.19 -25.67
N LEU A 163 -6.28 8.03 -25.30
CA LEU A 163 -5.90 7.80 -23.90
C LEU A 163 -6.33 8.94 -22.98
N ASP A 164 -6.24 10.19 -23.42
CA ASP A 164 -6.59 11.33 -22.58
C ASP A 164 -8.09 11.40 -22.27
N GLU A 165 -8.93 11.18 -23.29
CA GLU A 165 -10.37 11.17 -23.16
C GLU A 165 -10.86 9.96 -22.36
N VAL A 166 -10.42 8.76 -22.75
CA VAL A 166 -10.87 7.50 -22.14
C VAL A 166 -10.51 7.45 -20.65
N THR A 167 -9.28 7.81 -20.30
CA THR A 167 -8.87 7.81 -18.88
C THR A 167 -9.63 8.85 -18.06
N LYS A 168 -10.02 9.99 -18.66
CA LYS A 168 -10.87 10.98 -18.00
C LYS A 168 -12.29 10.44 -17.78
N LEU A 169 -12.86 9.75 -18.78
CA LEU A 169 -14.19 9.12 -18.65
C LEU A 169 -14.23 8.12 -17.49
N ILE A 170 -13.19 7.29 -17.35
CA ILE A 170 -13.05 6.36 -16.22
C ILE A 170 -13.02 7.13 -14.90
N LYS A 171 -12.21 8.21 -14.81
CA LYS A 171 -12.09 9.00 -13.59
C LYS A 171 -13.41 9.68 -13.20
N ASP A 172 -14.09 10.28 -14.18
CA ASP A 172 -15.36 10.98 -13.97
C ASP A 172 -16.45 10.01 -13.48
N GLU A 173 -16.45 8.77 -13.97
CA GLU A 173 -17.41 7.74 -13.55
C GLU A 173 -17.10 7.26 -12.12
N GLU A 174 -15.84 7.01 -11.80
CA GLU A 174 -15.41 6.63 -10.44
C GLU A 174 -15.72 7.75 -9.43
N ASP A 175 -15.57 9.02 -9.79
CA ASP A 175 -15.91 10.17 -8.93
C ASP A 175 -17.39 10.29 -8.62
N ARG A 176 -18.25 9.73 -9.48
CA ARG A 176 -19.71 9.65 -9.26
C ARG A 176 -20.10 8.39 -8.49
N GLY A 177 -19.13 7.55 -8.11
CA GLY A 177 -19.35 6.27 -7.45
C GLY A 177 -19.74 5.14 -8.41
N GLY A 178 -19.62 5.35 -9.72
CA GLY A 178 -19.87 4.36 -10.75
C GLY A 178 -18.71 3.37 -10.94
N ARG A 179 -18.90 2.40 -11.84
CA ARG A 179 -17.91 1.36 -12.16
C ARG A 179 -17.79 1.17 -13.66
N THR A 180 -16.58 1.40 -14.17
CA THR A 180 -16.25 1.28 -15.58
C THR A 180 -15.59 -0.07 -15.89
N LEU A 181 -16.11 -0.77 -16.90
CA LEU A 181 -15.43 -1.89 -17.55
C LEU A 181 -14.71 -1.42 -18.81
N VAL A 182 -13.41 -1.68 -18.90
CA VAL A 182 -12.65 -1.53 -20.16
C VAL A 182 -12.35 -2.91 -20.73
N HIS A 183 -12.81 -3.19 -21.95
CA HIS A 183 -12.49 -4.45 -22.62
C HIS A 183 -12.00 -4.24 -24.05
N CYS A 184 -11.46 -5.31 -24.63
CA CYS A 184 -11.20 -5.40 -26.06
C CYS A 184 -11.58 -6.82 -26.52
N LEU A 185 -10.94 -7.37 -27.56
CA LEU A 185 -11.21 -8.75 -27.96
C LEU A 185 -10.79 -9.77 -26.89
N ALA A 186 -9.50 -9.78 -26.53
CA ALA A 186 -8.91 -10.79 -25.63
C ALA A 186 -8.65 -10.28 -24.20
N GLY A 187 -8.72 -8.98 -23.95
CA GLY A 187 -8.36 -8.41 -22.65
C GLY A 187 -6.86 -8.47 -22.34
N ILE A 188 -6.00 -8.45 -23.36
CA ILE A 188 -4.54 -8.64 -23.22
C ILE A 188 -3.76 -7.34 -23.47
N SER A 189 -4.03 -6.65 -24.58
CA SER A 189 -3.20 -5.53 -25.07
C SER A 189 -3.93 -4.19 -25.01
N ARG A 190 -4.89 -3.92 -25.91
CA ARG A 190 -5.60 -2.62 -26.00
C ARG A 190 -6.25 -2.14 -24.70
N SER A 191 -7.10 -2.95 -24.07
CA SER A 191 -7.73 -2.61 -22.79
C SER A 191 -6.71 -2.48 -21.67
N ALA A 192 -5.67 -3.32 -21.65
CA ALA A 192 -4.58 -3.21 -20.69
C ALA A 192 -3.81 -1.89 -20.84
N THR A 193 -3.54 -1.45 -22.08
CA THR A 193 -2.90 -0.15 -22.35
C THR A 193 -3.70 1.02 -21.78
N VAL A 194 -5.03 1.02 -21.96
CA VAL A 194 -5.91 2.05 -21.38
C VAL A 194 -5.86 2.02 -19.85
N CYS A 195 -5.91 0.83 -19.25
CA CYS A 195 -5.82 0.66 -17.81
C CYS A 195 -4.48 1.16 -17.25
N LEU A 196 -3.37 0.89 -17.93
CA LEU A 196 -2.05 1.42 -17.57
C LEU A 196 -2.03 2.94 -17.67
N ALA A 197 -2.55 3.51 -18.76
CA ALA A 197 -2.65 4.96 -18.92
C ALA A 197 -3.46 5.61 -17.78
N TYR A 198 -4.55 4.96 -17.34
CA TYR A 198 -5.34 5.41 -16.20
C TYR A 198 -4.51 5.43 -14.91
N LEU A 199 -3.82 4.34 -14.60
CA LEU A 199 -2.96 4.23 -13.40
C LEU A 199 -1.83 5.28 -13.40
N LEU A 200 -1.25 5.57 -14.56
CA LEU A 200 -0.20 6.59 -14.72
C LEU A 200 -0.74 7.99 -14.40
N LYS A 201 -1.92 8.31 -14.92
CA LYS A 201 -2.53 9.65 -14.81
C LYS A 201 -3.17 9.90 -13.45
N TYR A 202 -3.96 8.95 -12.96
CA TYR A 202 -4.87 9.16 -11.82
C TYR A 202 -4.51 8.36 -10.57
N ARG A 203 -3.52 7.47 -10.65
CA ARG A 203 -2.90 6.82 -9.47
C ARG A 203 -1.41 7.16 -9.33
N HIS A 204 -0.88 8.00 -10.22
CA HIS A 204 0.49 8.51 -10.20
C HIS A 204 1.59 7.43 -10.18
N MET A 205 1.25 6.23 -10.63
CA MET A 205 2.18 5.11 -10.69
C MET A 205 3.19 5.34 -11.81
N SER A 206 4.40 4.79 -11.65
CA SER A 206 5.28 4.59 -12.81
C SER A 206 4.76 3.52 -13.74
N LEU A 207 5.19 3.54 -15.01
CA LEU A 207 4.85 2.51 -15.98
C LEU A 207 5.24 1.11 -15.50
N ALA A 208 6.44 0.96 -14.94
CA ALA A 208 6.90 -0.30 -14.40
C ALA A 208 6.00 -0.79 -13.25
N GLY A 209 5.66 0.10 -12.29
CA GLY A 209 4.80 -0.23 -11.16
C GLY A 209 3.37 -0.56 -11.58
N ALA A 210 2.79 0.26 -12.46
CA ALA A 210 1.45 0.04 -13.02
C ALA A 210 1.36 -1.27 -13.79
N TYR A 211 2.40 -1.61 -14.56
CA TYR A 211 2.45 -2.87 -15.30
C TYR A 211 2.49 -4.08 -14.38
N MET A 212 3.35 -4.07 -13.35
CA MET A 212 3.41 -5.17 -12.39
C MET A 212 2.10 -5.32 -11.61
N TYR A 213 1.49 -4.20 -11.22
CA TYR A 213 0.18 -4.20 -10.57
C TYR A 213 -0.90 -4.81 -11.45
N LEU A 214 -1.06 -4.30 -12.68
CA LEU A 214 -2.06 -4.80 -13.61
C LEU A 214 -1.83 -6.27 -13.97
N LYS A 215 -0.57 -6.71 -14.04
CA LYS A 215 -0.19 -8.11 -14.25
C LYS A 215 -0.59 -9.01 -13.09
N HIS A 216 -0.61 -8.50 -11.86
CA HIS A 216 -1.14 -9.24 -10.73
C HIS A 216 -2.67 -9.34 -10.81
N CYS A 217 -3.37 -8.24 -11.09
CA CYS A 217 -4.83 -8.23 -11.24
C CYS A 217 -5.28 -9.16 -12.38
N ARG A 218 -4.59 -9.12 -13.52
CA ARG A 218 -4.89 -9.92 -14.71
C ARG A 218 -3.60 -10.51 -15.31
N PRO A 219 -3.21 -11.75 -14.95
CA PRO A 219 -1.95 -12.37 -15.37
C PRO A 219 -1.71 -12.48 -16.87
N CYS A 220 -2.74 -12.41 -17.71
CA CYS A 220 -2.59 -12.51 -19.16
C CYS A 220 -2.23 -11.18 -19.84
N VAL A 221 -2.26 -10.02 -19.15
CA VAL A 221 -2.00 -8.72 -19.79
C VAL A 221 -0.60 -8.64 -20.39
N LEU A 222 -0.53 -8.12 -21.60
CA LEU A 222 0.70 -7.95 -22.36
C LEU A 222 0.43 -6.96 -23.52
N PRO A 223 0.50 -5.63 -23.26
CA PRO A 223 0.47 -4.62 -24.31
C PRO A 223 1.48 -4.93 -25.41
N ASN A 224 1.10 -4.65 -26.65
CA ASN A 224 2.05 -4.75 -27.75
C ASN A 224 3.21 -3.73 -27.58
N LYS A 225 4.34 -3.99 -28.24
CA LYS A 225 5.56 -3.16 -28.09
C LYS A 225 5.35 -1.69 -28.54
N GLY A 226 4.45 -1.43 -29.48
CA GLY A 226 4.11 -0.08 -29.93
C GLY A 226 3.38 0.70 -28.83
N PHE A 227 2.35 0.09 -28.25
CA PHE A 227 1.61 0.66 -27.12
C PHE A 227 2.48 0.85 -25.88
N HIS A 228 3.40 -0.07 -25.59
CA HIS A 228 4.35 0.11 -24.49
C HIS A 228 5.22 1.38 -24.68
N LYS A 229 5.75 1.61 -25.89
CA LYS A 229 6.50 2.84 -26.20
C LYS A 229 5.63 4.09 -26.06
N GLN A 230 4.37 4.02 -26.49
CA GLN A 230 3.42 5.13 -26.33
C GLN A 230 3.14 5.43 -24.85
N LEU A 231 3.05 4.40 -24.00
CA LEU A 231 2.93 4.57 -22.54
C LEU A 231 4.18 5.17 -21.90
N GLU A 232 5.39 4.85 -22.36
CA GLU A 232 6.63 5.49 -21.89
C GLU A 232 6.64 6.99 -22.19
N VAL A 233 6.13 7.39 -23.36
CA VAL A 233 5.97 8.80 -23.73
C VAL A 233 4.95 9.47 -22.81
N LEU A 234 3.82 8.81 -22.55
CA LEU A 234 2.80 9.29 -21.62
C LEU A 234 3.37 9.49 -20.21
N GLU A 235 4.10 8.51 -19.66
CA GLU A 235 4.73 8.61 -18.34
C GLU A 235 5.64 9.83 -18.24
N LYS A 236 6.49 10.05 -19.26
CA LYS A 236 7.38 11.24 -19.32
C LYS A 236 6.57 12.54 -19.35
N ARG A 237 5.47 12.57 -20.10
CA ARG A 237 4.57 13.74 -20.20
C ARG A 237 3.89 14.05 -18.86
N GLU A 238 3.32 13.04 -18.20
CA GLU A 238 2.68 13.20 -16.89
C GLU A 238 3.68 13.52 -15.78
N ARG A 239 4.91 13.02 -15.87
CA ARG A 239 6.00 13.44 -14.97
C ARG A 239 6.32 14.92 -15.15
N ARG A 240 6.46 15.41 -16.39
CA ARG A 240 6.73 16.83 -16.67
C ARG A 240 5.60 17.75 -16.21
N ARG A 241 4.34 17.36 -16.42
CA ARG A 241 3.17 18.11 -15.93
C ARG A 241 3.23 18.31 -14.42
N ARG A 242 3.56 17.25 -13.67
CA ARG A 242 3.76 17.33 -12.21
C ARG A 242 4.95 18.20 -11.79
N HIS A 243 6.06 18.17 -12.54
CA HIS A 243 7.26 18.97 -12.21
C HIS A 243 7.14 20.45 -12.59
N GLY A 244 6.18 20.82 -13.45
CA GLY A 244 5.90 22.22 -13.80
C GLY A 244 5.20 23.01 -12.68
N GLU A 245 4.82 22.36 -11.58
CA GLU A 245 4.08 22.93 -10.46
C GLU A 245 4.92 23.08 -9.17
N GLU A 246 6.16 22.57 -9.12
CA GLU A 246 6.96 22.60 -7.89
C GLU A 246 8.42 23.03 -8.11
N ASP A 247 8.80 24.08 -7.39
CA ASP A 247 10.14 24.63 -7.32
C ASP A 247 11.11 23.70 -6.57
N SER A 248 12.37 23.86 -6.96
CA SER A 248 13.59 23.10 -6.68
C SER A 248 13.80 22.50 -5.28
N THR A 249 14.48 21.34 -5.27
CA THR A 249 15.15 20.60 -4.16
C THR A 249 14.40 19.51 -3.36
N THR A 250 13.13 19.21 -3.63
CA THR A 250 12.39 18.12 -2.90
C THR A 250 11.87 16.99 -3.81
N GLY A 251 11.84 17.19 -5.13
CA GLY A 251 11.06 16.36 -6.07
C GLY A 251 11.49 14.91 -6.30
N SER A 252 12.72 14.52 -5.95
CA SER A 252 13.16 13.12 -6.12
C SER A 252 12.62 12.19 -5.02
N HIS A 253 12.42 12.73 -3.82
CA HIS A 253 12.02 11.98 -2.64
C HIS A 253 10.51 11.67 -2.65
N SER A 254 9.68 12.68 -3.00
CA SER A 254 8.22 12.54 -3.09
C SER A 254 7.79 11.46 -4.09
N MET A 255 8.43 11.38 -5.26
CA MET A 255 7.99 10.42 -6.28
C MET A 255 8.37 8.97 -6.00
N PHE A 256 9.38 8.67 -5.17
CA PHE A 256 9.74 7.27 -4.86
C PHE A 256 8.65 6.58 -4.03
N PHE A 257 8.15 7.25 -2.99
CA PHE A 257 7.19 6.67 -2.04
C PHE A 257 5.83 6.34 -2.67
N PHE A 258 5.48 7.02 -3.76
CA PHE A 258 4.25 6.75 -4.54
C PHE A 258 4.51 5.94 -5.82
N LYS A 259 5.75 5.52 -6.08
CA LYS A 259 6.10 4.75 -7.29
C LYS A 259 6.05 3.25 -7.06
N ALA A 260 6.62 2.80 -5.94
CA ALA A 260 6.61 1.40 -5.55
C ALA A 260 5.28 1.05 -4.87
N HIS A 261 4.65 -0.02 -5.32
CA HIS A 261 3.41 -0.53 -4.75
C HIS A 261 3.53 -2.03 -4.45
N TYR A 262 2.86 -2.45 -3.38
CA TYR A 262 2.81 -3.80 -2.88
C TYR A 262 1.36 -4.23 -2.72
N ILE A 263 1.07 -5.51 -2.96
CA ILE A 263 -0.26 -6.06 -2.74
C ILE A 263 -0.25 -6.75 -1.40
N LEU A 264 -1.04 -6.24 -0.45
CA LEU A 264 -1.15 -6.74 0.92
C LEU A 264 -2.62 -7.04 1.19
N GLY A 265 -2.95 -8.28 1.55
CA GLY A 265 -4.34 -8.65 1.82
C GLY A 265 -5.30 -8.47 0.63
N GLY A 266 -4.80 -8.49 -0.61
CA GLY A 266 -5.59 -8.27 -1.82
C GLY A 266 -5.72 -6.80 -2.26
N GLU A 267 -5.24 -5.86 -1.45
CA GLU A 267 -5.30 -4.43 -1.74
C GLU A 267 -3.94 -3.87 -2.11
N LEU A 268 -3.92 -2.80 -2.92
CA LEU A 268 -2.70 -2.15 -3.36
C LEU A 268 -2.25 -1.06 -2.39
N TYR A 269 -0.99 -1.09 -1.99
CA TYR A 269 -0.37 -0.12 -1.09
C TYR A 269 0.90 0.44 -1.69
N SER A 270 0.96 1.76 -1.88
CA SER A 270 2.24 2.46 -2.05
C SER A 270 3.00 2.54 -0.71
N LEU A 271 4.29 2.85 -0.75
CA LEU A 271 5.04 3.12 0.49
C LEU A 271 4.43 4.34 1.24
N GLY A 272 3.94 5.33 0.50
CA GLY A 272 3.22 6.47 1.06
C GLY A 272 1.90 6.08 1.75
N ASP A 273 1.18 5.10 1.20
CA ASP A 273 -0.03 4.52 1.81
C ASP A 273 0.31 3.78 3.10
N ILE A 274 1.43 3.05 3.14
CA ILE A 274 1.86 2.34 4.36
C ILE A 274 2.29 3.35 5.43
N GLU A 275 3.15 4.31 5.09
CA GLU A 275 3.64 5.31 6.05
C GLU A 275 2.50 6.19 6.57
N ASN A 276 1.78 6.88 5.68
CA ASN A 276 0.84 7.92 6.06
C ASN A 276 -0.57 7.35 6.32
N GLY A 277 -0.95 6.33 5.54
CA GLY A 277 -2.28 5.72 5.58
C GLY A 277 -2.41 4.72 6.72
N ILE A 278 -1.44 3.81 6.86
CA ILE A 278 -1.45 2.78 7.89
C ILE A 278 -0.79 3.27 9.18
N LEU A 279 0.51 3.57 9.15
CA LEU A 279 1.32 3.75 10.37
C LEU A 279 1.09 5.10 11.05
N ARG A 280 0.68 6.13 10.31
CA ARG A 280 0.31 7.45 10.84
C ARG A 280 -1.21 7.65 10.92
N ALA A 281 -1.99 6.60 11.13
CA ALA A 281 -3.44 6.68 11.35
C ALA A 281 -4.19 7.51 10.28
N ASN A 282 -3.88 7.30 9.00
CA ASN A 282 -4.45 8.04 7.86
C ASN A 282 -4.26 9.57 7.97
N SER A 283 -3.08 9.99 8.43
CA SER A 283 -2.68 11.40 8.53
C SER A 283 -2.20 11.96 7.20
N LYS A 284 -2.29 13.27 7.06
CA LYS A 284 -1.81 13.98 5.86
C LYS A 284 -0.29 13.87 5.78
N CYS A 285 0.23 13.77 4.57
CA CYS A 285 1.67 13.87 4.35
C CYS A 285 2.09 15.34 4.32
N TRP A 286 3.30 15.67 4.77
CA TRP A 286 3.73 17.07 4.89
C TRP A 286 3.87 17.80 3.54
N TYR A 287 4.01 17.06 2.45
CA TYR A 287 4.04 17.58 1.07
C TYR A 287 2.77 17.24 0.28
N TRP A 288 1.80 16.54 0.87
CA TRP A 288 0.52 16.24 0.23
C TRP A 288 -0.64 16.42 1.22
N PRO A 289 -1.48 17.47 1.07
CA PRO A 289 -2.41 17.90 2.11
C PRO A 289 -3.67 17.02 2.23
N PHE A 290 -3.81 15.97 1.42
CA PHE A 290 -4.94 15.04 1.49
C PHE A 290 -4.59 13.78 2.29
N LYS A 291 -5.62 13.19 2.91
CA LYS A 291 -5.47 11.88 3.57
C LYS A 291 -5.26 10.79 2.51
N PRO A 292 -4.38 9.81 2.77
CA PRO A 292 -4.16 8.68 1.85
C PRO A 292 -5.44 7.91 1.52
N PHE A 293 -6.30 7.66 2.51
CA PHE A 293 -7.50 6.84 2.36
C PHE A 293 -8.78 7.65 2.62
N SER A 294 -9.78 7.43 1.76
CA SER A 294 -11.13 7.97 1.94
C SER A 294 -11.92 7.15 2.97
N LYS A 295 -13.10 7.64 3.40
CA LYS A 295 -13.95 6.92 4.37
C LYS A 295 -14.45 5.55 3.88
N GLY A 296 -14.58 5.37 2.56
CA GLY A 296 -15.03 4.12 1.96
C GLY A 296 -13.89 3.24 1.44
N ASP A 297 -12.63 3.66 1.63
CA ASP A 297 -11.48 2.89 1.19
C ASP A 297 -11.30 1.67 2.11
N PRO A 298 -11.35 0.43 1.59
CA PRO A 298 -11.22 -0.77 2.42
C PRO A 298 -9.88 -0.79 3.16
N ARG A 299 -8.82 -0.19 2.62
CA ARG A 299 -7.49 -0.18 3.23
C ARG A 299 -7.44 0.60 4.55
N LEU A 300 -8.43 1.46 4.80
CA LEU A 300 -8.54 2.21 6.05
C LEU A 300 -8.68 1.30 7.27
N MET A 301 -9.24 0.09 7.11
CA MET A 301 -9.38 -0.87 8.21
C MET A 301 -8.04 -1.38 8.76
N CYS A 302 -6.98 -1.27 7.96
CA CYS A 302 -5.62 -1.65 8.36
C CYS A 302 -4.89 -0.53 9.10
N ALA A 303 -5.43 0.70 9.12
CA ALA A 303 -4.77 1.83 9.76
C ALA A 303 -4.71 1.66 11.28
N VAL A 304 -3.59 2.05 11.88
CA VAL A 304 -3.48 2.11 13.35
C VAL A 304 -4.47 3.14 13.89
N LEU A 305 -4.96 2.92 15.11
CA LEU A 305 -5.95 3.79 15.73
C LEU A 305 -5.39 5.19 15.98
N ASP A 306 -4.17 5.24 16.52
CA ASP A 306 -3.47 6.48 16.88
C ASP A 306 -2.05 6.43 16.34
N THR A 307 -1.55 7.58 15.88
CA THR A 307 -0.16 7.70 15.41
C THR A 307 0.81 7.61 16.58
N ASP A 308 1.74 6.66 16.52
CA ASP A 308 2.91 6.65 17.40
C ASP A 308 4.04 7.49 16.77
N PRO A 309 4.43 8.64 17.36
CA PRO A 309 5.41 9.52 16.74
C PRO A 309 6.82 8.89 16.64
N ARG A 310 7.08 7.80 17.37
CA ARG A 310 8.35 7.07 17.31
C ARG A 310 8.61 6.46 15.93
N VAL A 311 7.57 6.25 15.13
CA VAL A 311 7.65 5.76 13.73
C VAL A 311 8.61 6.59 12.86
N HIS A 312 8.70 7.90 13.09
CA HIS A 312 9.57 8.81 12.34
C HIS A 312 11.06 8.59 12.60
N PHE A 313 11.41 7.84 13.63
CA PHE A 313 12.79 7.44 13.93
C PHE A 313 13.11 6.02 13.42
N ALA A 314 12.09 5.28 12.97
CA ALA A 314 12.23 3.94 12.41
C ALA A 314 12.19 3.93 10.89
N LEU A 315 11.32 4.75 10.29
CA LEU A 315 11.20 4.89 8.84
C LEU A 315 12.21 5.94 8.34
N VAL A 316 13.33 5.47 7.80
CA VAL A 316 14.42 6.35 7.39
C VAL A 316 14.85 6.10 5.95
N CYS A 317 15.32 7.14 5.27
CA CYS A 317 15.71 7.09 3.87
C CYS A 317 17.22 6.94 3.62
N GLY A 318 18.01 6.74 4.67
CA GLY A 318 19.47 6.59 4.57
C GLY A 318 20.23 7.91 4.31
N ALA A 319 19.58 9.06 4.47
CA ALA A 319 20.27 10.35 4.46
C ALA A 319 21.17 10.50 5.69
N ARG A 320 22.21 11.34 5.62
CA ARG A 320 23.15 11.57 6.73
C ARG A 320 22.45 12.12 7.98
N SER A 321 21.46 13.00 7.80
CA SER A 321 20.66 13.53 8.91
C SER A 321 19.51 12.60 9.35
N CYS A 322 19.37 11.40 8.76
CA CYS A 322 18.40 10.42 9.23
C CYS A 322 18.84 9.77 10.56
N PRO A 323 17.86 9.30 11.34
CA PRO A 323 18.09 8.27 12.34
C PRO A 323 18.78 7.03 11.75
N ALA A 324 19.43 6.26 12.61
CA ALA A 324 20.11 5.04 12.21
C ALA A 324 19.12 3.99 11.68
N ILE A 325 19.50 3.29 10.61
CA ILE A 325 18.70 2.17 10.08
C ILE A 325 18.79 1.01 11.09
N CYS A 326 17.64 0.44 11.44
CA CYS A 326 17.53 -0.72 12.32
C CYS A 326 16.54 -1.75 11.75
N CYS A 327 16.66 -2.99 12.21
CA CYS A 327 15.68 -4.04 11.93
C CYS A 327 14.71 -4.16 13.11
N TYR A 328 13.44 -4.41 12.81
CA TYR A 328 12.38 -4.46 13.82
C TYR A 328 11.67 -5.81 13.81
N THR A 329 11.19 -6.25 14.96
CA THR A 329 10.42 -7.49 15.17
C THR A 329 9.10 -7.18 15.86
N SER A 330 8.07 -7.99 15.62
CA SER A 330 6.76 -7.80 16.26
C SER A 330 6.82 -7.93 17.78
N GLU A 331 7.69 -8.79 18.28
CA GLU A 331 7.79 -9.11 19.71
C GLU A 331 8.46 -7.99 20.52
N ASP A 332 9.38 -7.24 19.91
CA ASP A 332 10.21 -6.23 20.58
C ASP A 332 9.98 -4.80 20.05
N ILE A 333 8.92 -4.58 19.25
CA ILE A 333 8.72 -3.35 18.49
C ILE A 333 8.78 -2.09 19.37
N ASP A 334 8.09 -2.08 20.52
CA ASP A 334 8.07 -0.92 21.42
C ASP A 334 9.46 -0.57 21.95
N LYS A 335 10.19 -1.58 22.40
CA LYS A 335 11.55 -1.41 22.92
C LYS A 335 12.50 -0.94 21.83
N GLN A 336 12.38 -1.48 20.62
CA GLN A 336 13.22 -1.10 19.49
C GLN A 336 12.92 0.34 19.04
N LEU A 337 11.65 0.76 19.04
CA LEU A 337 11.24 2.14 18.77
C LEU A 337 11.77 3.10 19.83
N ASP A 338 11.72 2.74 21.11
CA ASP A 338 12.30 3.53 22.19
C ASP A 338 13.81 3.69 22.01
N MET A 339 14.53 2.60 21.73
CA MET A 339 15.98 2.62 21.50
C MET A 339 16.36 3.49 20.30
N ALA A 340 15.64 3.39 19.18
CA ALA A 340 15.90 4.18 17.99
C ALA A 340 15.65 5.69 18.25
N THR A 341 14.55 5.99 18.95
CA THR A 341 14.18 7.37 19.31
C THR A 341 15.19 7.98 20.26
N GLU A 342 15.53 7.27 21.34
CA GLU A 342 16.50 7.71 22.35
C GLU A 342 17.87 7.97 21.70
N ALA A 343 18.37 7.02 20.92
CA ALA A 343 19.67 7.14 20.27
C ALA A 343 19.73 8.37 19.33
N PHE A 344 18.66 8.62 18.56
CA PHE A 344 18.61 9.77 17.68
C PHE A 344 18.56 11.10 18.45
N LEU A 345 17.70 11.20 19.48
CA LEU A 345 17.58 12.39 20.31
C LEU A 345 18.85 12.69 21.11
N GLN A 346 19.59 11.65 21.53
CA GLN A 346 20.87 11.80 22.19
C GLN A 346 21.95 12.33 21.23
N GLY A 347 21.84 12.01 19.94
CA GLY A 347 22.70 12.51 18.88
C GLY A 347 22.62 14.04 18.68
N HIS A 348 23.66 14.59 18.06
CA HIS A 348 23.74 16.03 17.74
C HIS A 348 22.83 16.43 16.58
N ASP A 349 22.39 15.48 15.76
CA ASP A 349 21.48 15.72 14.63
C ASP A 349 19.99 15.60 15.02
N GLY A 350 19.68 15.05 16.20
CA GLY A 350 18.31 14.93 16.71
C GLY A 350 17.88 16.12 17.56
N CYS A 351 18.65 16.46 18.60
CA CYS A 351 18.32 17.51 19.55
C CYS A 351 19.57 18.21 20.12
N ARG A 352 19.55 19.55 20.14
CA ARG A 352 20.54 20.41 20.81
C ARG A 352 19.81 21.39 21.72
N VAL A 353 20.39 21.64 22.89
CA VAL A 353 19.81 22.54 23.90
C VAL A 353 20.83 23.63 24.20
N ASP A 354 20.46 24.87 23.92
CA ASP A 354 21.21 26.06 24.29
C ASP A 354 20.48 26.75 25.44
N VAL A 355 21.01 26.57 26.65
CA VAL A 355 20.41 27.11 27.88
C VAL A 355 20.61 28.62 27.97
N VAL A 356 21.72 29.14 27.45
CA VAL A 356 22.07 30.57 27.53
C VAL A 356 21.08 31.39 26.71
N ASN A 357 20.82 30.95 25.49
CA ASN A 357 19.87 31.61 24.59
C ASN A 357 18.43 31.10 24.74
N LYS A 358 18.20 30.09 25.60
CA LYS A 358 16.92 29.39 25.78
C LYS A 358 16.34 28.85 24.47
N VAL A 359 17.19 28.26 23.63
CA VAL A 359 16.81 27.70 22.32
C VAL A 359 16.97 26.18 22.32
N VAL A 360 15.91 25.47 21.94
CA VAL A 360 15.98 24.04 21.61
C VAL A 360 15.98 23.88 20.09
N THR A 361 17.06 23.31 19.55
CA THR A 361 17.20 23.06 18.12
C THR A 361 16.96 21.58 17.82
N LEU A 362 15.95 21.28 17.01
CA LEU A 362 15.52 19.91 16.70
C LEU A 362 15.75 19.55 15.22
N SER A 363 15.77 18.25 14.90
CA SER A 363 15.74 17.78 13.51
C SER A 363 14.52 18.32 12.74
N ARG A 364 14.64 18.47 11.42
CA ARG A 364 13.52 18.86 10.54
C ARG A 364 12.38 17.84 10.52
N ILE A 365 12.60 16.60 10.96
CA ILE A 365 11.55 15.59 11.13
C ILE A 365 10.40 16.15 12.00
N PHE A 366 10.73 16.80 13.12
CA PHE A 366 9.74 17.44 14.00
C PHE A 366 9.00 18.62 13.34
N LYS A 367 9.60 19.25 12.31
CA LYS A 367 8.96 20.32 11.54
C LYS A 367 7.98 19.76 10.51
N TRP A 368 8.41 18.72 9.79
CA TRP A 368 7.61 18.09 8.74
C TRP A 368 6.37 17.39 9.31
N TYR A 369 6.55 16.67 10.42
CA TYR A 369 5.50 15.88 11.05
C TYR A 369 5.01 16.50 12.36
N LYS A 370 4.99 17.84 12.43
CA LYS A 370 4.65 18.60 13.65
C LYS A 370 3.36 18.15 14.34
N GLU A 371 2.36 17.74 13.55
CA GLU A 371 1.04 17.34 14.04
C GLU A 371 1.10 16.04 14.85
N ASP A 372 2.10 15.20 14.61
CA ASP A 372 2.25 13.91 15.28
C ASP A 372 2.90 14.09 16.67
N PHE A 373 3.71 15.14 16.86
CA PHE A 373 4.45 15.38 18.11
C PHE A 373 3.74 16.29 19.13
N GLY A 374 2.51 16.71 18.83
CA GLY A 374 1.68 17.56 19.71
C GLY A 374 1.27 18.90 19.09
N ALA A 375 0.29 19.55 19.71
CA ALA A 375 -0.33 20.77 19.20
C ALA A 375 0.43 22.07 19.54
N SER A 376 1.43 22.01 20.43
CA SER A 376 2.20 23.17 20.87
C SER A 376 3.69 22.88 21.01
N LYS A 377 4.52 23.94 21.00
CA LYS A 377 5.97 23.82 21.25
C LYS A 377 6.24 23.21 22.63
N ALA A 378 5.41 23.51 23.64
CA ALA A 378 5.51 22.92 24.97
C ALA A 378 5.27 21.40 24.95
N GLN A 379 4.22 20.94 24.26
CA GLN A 379 3.95 19.51 24.11
C GLN A 379 5.06 18.80 23.33
N LEU A 380 5.59 19.43 22.28
CA LEU A 380 6.73 18.90 21.53
C LEU A 380 7.97 18.70 22.43
N ILE A 381 8.35 19.72 23.21
CA ILE A 381 9.51 19.63 24.10
C ILE A 381 9.26 18.65 25.25
N GLN A 382 8.04 18.61 25.78
CA GLN A 382 7.64 17.61 26.76
C GLN A 382 7.76 16.19 26.20
N TRP A 383 7.29 15.96 24.97
CA TRP A 383 7.45 14.69 24.27
C TRP A 383 8.93 14.33 24.10
N THR A 384 9.78 15.29 23.67
CA THR A 384 11.23 15.09 23.55
C THR A 384 11.87 14.73 24.90
N TYR A 385 11.49 15.40 25.99
CA TYR A 385 11.98 15.12 27.34
C TYR A 385 11.64 13.69 27.81
N HIS A 386 10.45 13.18 27.45
CA HIS A 386 10.04 11.83 27.83
C HIS A 386 10.79 10.72 27.08
N HIS A 387 11.26 11.00 25.86
CA HIS A 387 11.91 10.00 24.99
C HIS A 387 13.43 10.17 24.88
N ILE A 388 14.00 11.21 25.50
CA ILE A 388 15.45 11.32 25.64
C ILE A 388 15.95 10.47 26.81
N GLY A 389 17.09 9.83 26.59
CA GLY A 389 17.78 9.04 27.58
C GLY A 389 18.16 9.83 28.84
N PRO A 390 18.41 9.15 29.97
CA PRO A 390 18.92 9.81 31.15
C PRO A 390 20.27 10.48 30.87
N GLY A 391 20.43 11.74 31.28
CA GLY A 391 21.67 12.48 31.10
C GLY A 391 21.50 13.99 31.19
N GLU A 392 22.59 14.72 30.96
CA GLU A 392 22.62 16.19 31.05
C GLU A 392 21.57 16.84 30.14
N LYS A 393 21.48 16.42 28.87
CA LYS A 393 20.53 16.99 27.91
C LYS A 393 19.07 16.92 28.38
N ARG A 394 18.70 15.81 29.06
CA ARG A 394 17.38 15.63 29.65
C ARG A 394 17.11 16.62 30.78
N GLN A 395 18.10 16.84 31.65
CA GLN A 395 17.99 17.82 32.72
C GLN A 395 17.86 19.25 32.19
N LEU A 396 18.62 19.59 31.13
CA LEU A 396 18.53 20.90 30.50
C LEU A 396 17.14 21.15 29.89
N LEU A 397 16.55 20.15 29.23
CA LEU A 397 15.17 20.24 28.73
C LEU A 397 14.15 20.42 29.86
N TRP A 398 14.32 19.70 30.97
CA TRP A 398 13.44 19.85 32.14
C TRP A 398 13.46 21.28 32.69
N ASN A 399 14.66 21.85 32.87
CA ASN A 399 14.81 23.21 33.38
C ASN A 399 14.11 24.24 32.46
N LEU A 400 14.25 24.10 31.14
CA LEU A 400 13.57 24.97 30.17
C LEU A 400 12.04 24.82 30.21
N LEU A 401 11.54 23.59 30.43
CA LEU A 401 10.11 23.33 30.59
C LEU A 401 9.55 23.97 31.87
N GLU A 402 10.27 23.88 32.99
CA GLU A 402 9.88 24.52 34.27
C GLU A 402 9.87 26.05 34.17
N GLU A 403 10.85 26.63 33.48
CA GLU A 403 10.90 28.09 33.25
C GLU A 403 9.80 28.58 32.31
N GLY A 404 9.28 27.73 31.42
CA GLY A 404 8.18 28.03 30.51
C GLY A 404 8.51 29.00 29.37
N THR A 405 9.75 29.50 29.28
CA THR A 405 10.20 30.42 28.22
C THR A 405 11.34 29.80 27.41
N PHE A 406 11.08 29.41 26.16
CA PHE A 406 12.08 28.92 25.23
C PHE A 406 11.63 29.09 23.77
N GLU A 407 12.59 29.09 22.85
CA GLU A 407 12.32 29.00 21.42
C GLU A 407 12.65 27.61 20.88
N VAL A 408 11.94 27.20 19.82
CA VAL A 408 12.21 25.96 19.09
C VAL A 408 12.63 26.33 17.67
N THR A 409 13.83 25.90 17.29
CA THR A 409 14.36 26.06 15.93
C THR A 409 14.68 24.69 15.31
N TYR A 410 14.95 24.67 14.01
CA TYR A 410 15.17 23.41 13.28
C TYR A 410 16.51 23.41 12.54
N MET A 411 17.24 22.29 12.62
CA MET A 411 18.53 22.12 11.98
C MET A 411 18.42 22.13 10.44
N LYS A 412 19.52 22.39 9.74
CA LYS A 412 19.61 22.04 8.31
C LYS A 412 19.62 20.51 8.19
N TYR A 413 18.97 19.98 7.16
CA TYR A 413 18.88 18.54 6.93
C TYR A 413 19.77 18.18 5.74
N ASP A 414 20.76 17.33 6.00
CA ASP A 414 21.74 16.87 5.02
C ASP A 414 21.20 15.60 4.34
N TRP A 415 20.84 15.75 3.06
CA TRP A 415 20.29 14.69 2.20
C TRP A 415 21.37 13.83 1.55
N THR A 416 22.66 14.07 1.81
CA THR A 416 23.72 13.19 1.32
C THR A 416 23.59 11.79 1.90
N SER A 417 24.01 10.78 1.16
CA SER A 417 23.95 9.38 1.61
C SER A 417 24.83 9.17 2.84
N ASN A 418 24.36 8.38 3.79
CA ASN A 418 25.15 7.96 4.97
C ASN A 418 26.16 6.84 4.66
N GLY A 419 26.17 6.29 3.44
CA GLY A 419 27.18 5.35 2.97
C GLY A 419 28.45 6.08 2.54
N ARG A 420 29.63 5.61 2.97
CA ARG A 420 30.90 6.03 2.37
C ARG A 420 30.87 5.67 0.88
N ILE A 421 31.14 6.67 0.03
CA ILE A 421 31.37 6.48 -1.42
C ILE A 421 32.62 5.62 -1.62
#